data_AF-A0AAW5I273-F1
#
_entry.id   AF-A0AAW5I273-F1
#
_cell.length_a   1.000
_cell.length_b   1.000
_cell.length_c   1.000
_cell.angle_alpha   90.00
_cell.angle_beta   90.00
_cell.angle_gamma   90.00
#
_symmetry.space_group_name_H-M   'P 1'
#
loop_
_entity.id
_entity.type
_entity.pdbx_description
1 polymer ?
#
loop_
_entity_poly.entity_id
_entity_poly.type
_entity_poly.pdbx_seq_one_letter_code
_entity_poly.pdbx_strand_id
1 'polypeptide(L)'
;MKKLYIDIRFAKCILALTAGWLMAGCSAEDELGNGSAAQQLSMTPMVNDLQTTRVKEEENLHEKTLSSLDFKMFEPTSSERRIDSLFDAPAENKAEELGSGNWKESLNLQSGQSYAFYAAANASQSLQGKSLDELQKATQKDDDIWMPYSTDNSKKLFLMSSHGSYKITEKAEQNIPVELVRAAAKIKLNISSTVKDYHISDVQWKLINYNTNTTIFAGADQTATPSIISDNNTWSPAAFAKDEKGNKVFTVTTYSYSTQWETQETMPQIVAKVNFKYKDDSKKDTLKVLNIPVRDPQGDKKLDRNYIYTVNAVIKYLDTNTHIDYDGDTDYLKWAIAKWTQGGDTYVKGDKASFLVVYPTQLDLKDPMDWGTANQCIDWFASCPIFQQPEKEGYYFNKYGKKIVDNNLAGQIISQSDKSVSDDNRGKIDIHGNKPENTISYINFLVKTIDGSKSQKVNVRKYPAIYSLNVESTGTKNQYQNKRLYTIQHSVTKSSNTYSVAKPSDKNDNTVSPAFIIASTINSRLQSIGSNDEAKKYCEQYKEKAKTRKGEDLDLSGWRLPTKEEVKKIISLQSGNNAIPNDLLQGEYYWTFDGDKSEEQSNANYNGAFVRCVHDLTPDEIEKIEDQGIE
;
A
#
# COMPACT_ATOMS: atom_id res chain seq x y z
N MET A 1 -1.53 31.25 11.13
CA MET A 1 -0.09 30.95 10.94
C MET A 1 0.04 29.95 9.79
N LYS A 2 0.75 30.40 8.74
CA LYS A 2 1.33 29.67 7.60
C LYS A 2 0.48 28.60 6.90
N LYS A 3 -0.28 29.10 5.92
CA LYS A 3 -0.94 28.37 4.83
C LYS A 3 0.01 28.33 3.62
N LEU A 4 -0.03 27.23 2.87
CA LEU A 4 0.18 27.15 1.41
C LEU A 4 1.57 27.52 0.87
N TYR A 5 2.37 26.53 0.43
CA TYR A 5 3.28 26.60 -0.74
C TYR A 5 4.01 25.26 -0.85
N ILE A 6 3.80 24.53 -1.95
CA ILE A 6 4.77 23.75 -2.73
C ILE A 6 3.92 23.05 -3.80
N ASP A 7 3.77 23.72 -4.93
CA ASP A 7 3.73 23.10 -6.26
C ASP A 7 3.82 24.21 -7.32
N ILE A 8 4.42 23.87 -8.46
CA ILE A 8 4.73 24.72 -9.63
C ILE A 8 6.05 25.51 -9.52
N ARG A 9 7.20 24.81 -9.65
CA ARG A 9 8.39 25.30 -10.38
C ARG A 9 9.21 24.14 -10.96
N PHE A 10 8.81 23.62 -12.12
CA PHE A 10 9.71 22.86 -13.00
C PHE A 10 9.55 23.22 -14.49
N ALA A 11 9.12 24.45 -14.75
CA ALA A 11 9.27 25.09 -16.05
C ALA A 11 9.87 26.47 -15.82
N LYS A 12 11.04 26.73 -16.41
CA LYS A 12 11.92 27.92 -16.30
C LYS A 12 13.10 27.80 -15.32
N CYS A 13 14.09 26.99 -15.67
CA CYS A 13 15.50 27.20 -15.31
C CYS A 13 16.41 26.72 -16.44
N ILE A 14 16.29 27.34 -17.61
CA ILE A 14 17.42 27.56 -18.53
C ILE A 14 17.39 29.05 -18.82
N LEU A 15 18.07 29.84 -17.98
CA LEU A 15 18.65 31.15 -18.30
C LEU A 15 19.20 31.78 -17.02
N ALA A 16 20.40 32.35 -17.14
CA ALA A 16 21.17 33.17 -16.21
C ALA A 16 22.25 32.46 -15.38
N LEU A 17 23.42 32.29 -16.01
CA LEU A 17 24.71 32.25 -15.31
C LEU A 17 25.78 32.99 -16.12
N THR A 18 25.57 34.28 -16.37
CA THR A 18 26.65 35.22 -16.74
C THR A 18 26.26 36.64 -16.31
N ALA A 19 26.70 37.05 -15.12
CA ALA A 19 26.76 38.47 -14.77
C ALA A 19 27.86 38.66 -13.73
N GLY A 20 29.09 38.81 -14.21
CA GLY A 20 30.22 39.28 -13.45
C GLY A 20 30.94 40.35 -14.26
N TRP A 21 30.75 41.59 -13.83
CA TRP A 21 31.52 42.80 -14.15
C TRP A 21 31.05 43.61 -15.37
N LEU A 22 30.46 44.77 -15.09
CA LEU A 22 30.97 46.08 -15.50
C LEU A 22 30.15 47.17 -14.80
N MET A 23 30.79 47.91 -13.89
CA MET A 23 30.28 49.19 -13.41
C MET A 23 30.93 50.31 -14.22
N ALA A 24 30.05 51.07 -14.87
CA ALA A 24 30.10 52.50 -15.16
C ALA A 24 31.26 53.09 -15.98
N GLY A 25 30.88 53.68 -17.12
CA GLY A 25 31.62 54.71 -17.84
C GLY A 25 30.89 55.15 -19.11
N CYS A 26 30.03 56.17 -18.99
CA CYS A 26 29.39 56.87 -20.11
C CYS A 26 30.42 57.47 -21.09
N SER A 27 30.24 57.27 -22.40
CA SER A 27 29.76 58.28 -23.35
C SER A 27 30.02 57.86 -24.80
N ALA A 28 29.03 58.12 -25.66
CA ALA A 28 29.08 58.48 -27.07
C ALA A 28 30.15 57.90 -28.03
N GLU A 29 29.61 57.35 -29.12
CA GLU A 29 30.07 57.41 -30.52
C GLU A 29 31.20 56.50 -31.02
N ASP A 30 30.90 55.89 -32.17
CA ASP A 30 31.72 55.22 -33.17
C ASP A 30 32.65 54.07 -32.74
N GLU A 31 32.34 52.85 -33.21
CA GLU A 31 33.01 52.22 -34.36
C GLU A 31 32.54 50.77 -34.54
N LEU A 32 32.61 50.27 -35.77
CA LEU A 32 32.27 48.93 -36.19
C LEU A 32 32.87 47.83 -35.30
N GLY A 33 32.01 46.97 -34.75
CA GLY A 33 32.40 45.71 -34.13
C GLY A 33 31.31 44.67 -34.29
N ASN A 34 31.48 43.76 -35.24
CA ASN A 34 30.59 42.64 -35.51
C ASN A 34 30.66 41.62 -34.36
N GLY A 35 29.96 41.90 -33.25
CA GLY A 35 29.85 40.99 -32.11
C GLY A 35 28.89 39.86 -32.43
N SER A 36 29.34 38.85 -33.18
CA SER A 36 28.56 37.64 -33.42
C SER A 36 28.21 37.00 -32.06
N ALA A 37 26.92 36.89 -31.74
CA ALA A 37 26.48 36.00 -30.68
C ALA A 37 27.13 34.62 -30.87
N ALA A 38 27.69 34.05 -29.81
CA ALA A 38 28.34 32.74 -29.88
C ALA A 38 27.34 31.72 -30.43
N GLN A 39 27.63 31.18 -31.61
CA GLN A 39 26.83 30.15 -32.25
C GLN A 39 27.46 28.78 -31.93
N GLN A 40 26.64 27.80 -31.52
CA GLN A 40 27.13 26.48 -31.14
C GLN A 40 26.08 25.38 -31.39
N LEU A 41 26.54 24.23 -31.88
CA LEU A 41 25.80 22.98 -31.86
C LEU A 41 26.47 22.04 -30.86
N SER A 42 25.68 21.52 -29.94
CA SER A 42 26.12 20.54 -28.96
C SER A 42 25.22 19.31 -28.93
N MET A 43 25.69 18.26 -28.29
CA MET A 43 24.83 17.15 -27.86
C MET A 43 25.02 16.90 -26.37
N THR A 44 23.97 16.40 -25.72
CA THR A 44 24.02 16.04 -24.30
C THR A 44 23.71 14.56 -24.18
N PRO A 45 24.68 13.72 -23.75
CA PRO A 45 24.43 12.32 -23.49
C PRO A 45 23.66 12.16 -22.18
N MET A 46 22.56 11.42 -22.26
CA MET A 46 21.71 11.10 -21.13
C MET A 46 21.60 9.59 -21.08
N VAL A 47 22.17 8.96 -20.06
CA VAL A 47 21.97 7.52 -19.86
C VAL A 47 20.56 7.36 -19.32
N ASN A 48 19.69 6.76 -20.12
CA ASN A 48 18.30 6.61 -19.73
C ASN A 48 18.24 5.62 -18.54
N ASP A 49 18.07 6.17 -17.34
CA ASP A 49 18.07 5.46 -16.07
C ASP A 49 17.16 6.21 -15.09
N LEU A 50 15.84 6.00 -15.20
CA LEU A 50 14.83 6.67 -14.37
C LEU A 50 14.74 6.07 -12.95
N GLN A 51 15.78 5.37 -12.46
CA GLN A 51 15.87 4.93 -11.06
C GLN A 51 16.23 6.13 -10.17
N THR A 52 15.28 6.59 -9.36
CA THR A 52 15.48 7.70 -8.41
C THR A 52 16.32 7.32 -7.20
N THR A 53 16.45 6.01 -6.91
CA THR A 53 17.21 5.46 -5.79
C THR A 53 17.82 4.11 -6.17
N ARG A 54 19.15 4.00 -6.13
CA ARG A 54 19.89 2.74 -6.24
C ARG A 54 20.41 2.37 -4.85
N VAL A 55 20.44 1.07 -4.54
CA VAL A 55 21.21 0.60 -3.38
C VAL A 55 22.70 0.70 -3.76
N LYS A 56 23.56 1.05 -2.81
CA LYS A 56 24.99 1.34 -3.05
C LYS A 56 25.71 0.22 -3.81
N GLU A 57 25.32 -1.03 -3.59
CA GLU A 57 25.86 -2.20 -4.28
C GLU A 57 25.58 -2.17 -5.80
N GLU A 58 24.48 -1.57 -6.26
CA GLU A 58 24.17 -1.42 -7.69
C GLU A 58 24.91 -0.26 -8.35
N GLU A 59 25.32 0.75 -7.60
CA GLU A 59 26.18 1.84 -8.12
C GLU A 59 27.59 1.33 -8.43
N ASN A 60 28.09 0.40 -7.61
CA ASN A 60 29.40 -0.24 -7.80
C ASN A 60 29.48 -1.13 -9.05
N LEU A 61 28.38 -1.35 -9.77
CA LEU A 61 28.36 -2.15 -11.00
C LEU A 61 28.79 -1.36 -12.24
N HIS A 62 29.03 -0.05 -12.11
CA HIS A 62 29.50 0.83 -13.18
C HIS A 62 28.62 0.84 -14.45
N GLU A 63 27.33 0.48 -14.31
CA GLU A 63 26.41 0.30 -15.43
C GLU A 63 26.14 1.58 -16.24
N LYS A 64 26.40 2.77 -15.69
CA LYS A 64 26.18 4.09 -16.31
C LYS A 64 27.45 4.73 -16.86
N THR A 65 28.60 4.10 -16.65
CA THR A 65 29.89 4.68 -17.02
C THR A 65 29.95 4.92 -18.52
N LEU A 66 30.25 6.16 -18.92
CA LEU A 66 30.53 6.53 -20.30
C LEU A 66 32.05 6.71 -20.41
N SER A 67 32.77 5.68 -20.88
CA SER A 67 34.22 5.78 -21.09
C SER A 67 34.55 6.37 -22.45
N SER A 68 33.66 6.22 -23.42
CA SER A 68 33.76 6.79 -24.76
C SER A 68 32.37 6.94 -25.36
N LEU A 69 32.18 7.91 -26.24
CA LEU A 69 30.93 8.11 -26.97
C LEU A 69 31.23 8.55 -28.40
N ASP A 70 30.80 7.75 -29.35
CA ASP A 70 30.84 8.07 -30.77
C ASP A 70 29.49 8.68 -31.18
N PHE A 71 29.51 9.82 -31.88
CA PHE A 71 28.33 10.52 -32.39
C PHE A 71 28.49 10.82 -33.88
N LYS A 72 27.45 10.48 -34.65
CA LYS A 72 27.39 10.71 -36.09
C LYS A 72 26.06 11.30 -36.50
N MET A 73 26.09 12.15 -37.53
CA MET A 73 24.91 12.74 -38.14
C MET A 73 25.01 12.67 -39.66
N PHE A 74 23.90 12.34 -40.33
CA PHE A 74 23.84 12.06 -41.77
C PHE A 74 22.83 12.94 -42.49
N GLU A 75 23.20 13.34 -43.70
CA GLU A 75 22.31 14.07 -44.61
C GLU A 75 21.16 13.15 -45.07
N PRO A 76 19.90 13.60 -45.00
CA PRO A 76 18.70 12.79 -45.26
C PRO A 76 18.58 12.13 -46.64
N THR A 77 19.11 12.76 -47.68
CA THR A 77 18.91 12.37 -49.09
C THR A 77 20.09 11.53 -49.61
N SER A 78 21.31 12.00 -49.40
CA SER A 78 22.54 11.36 -49.88
C SER A 78 23.12 10.36 -48.87
N SER A 79 22.65 10.37 -47.62
CA SER A 79 23.27 9.64 -46.50
C SER A 79 24.74 10.02 -46.26
N GLU A 80 25.17 11.18 -46.78
CA GLU A 80 26.51 11.71 -46.56
C GLU A 80 26.67 12.10 -45.08
N ARG A 81 27.78 11.67 -44.46
CA ARG A 81 28.05 12.00 -43.07
C ARG A 81 28.42 13.49 -42.93
N ARG A 82 27.68 14.21 -42.10
CA ARG A 82 27.89 15.63 -41.77
C ARG A 82 28.72 15.81 -40.51
N ILE A 83 28.55 14.91 -39.53
CA ILE A 83 29.27 14.96 -38.25
C ILE A 83 29.84 13.58 -37.95
N ASP A 84 31.08 13.53 -37.48
CA ASP A 84 31.78 12.35 -36.97
C ASP A 84 32.64 12.77 -35.77
N SER A 85 32.10 12.61 -34.57
CA SER A 85 32.71 13.07 -33.33
C SER A 85 32.90 11.90 -32.37
N LEU A 86 34.08 11.84 -31.74
CA LEU A 86 34.39 10.87 -30.70
C LEU A 86 34.77 11.63 -29.42
N PHE A 87 34.07 11.33 -28.33
CA PHE A 87 34.29 11.93 -27.03
C PHE A 87 34.95 10.92 -26.09
N ASP A 88 36.04 11.34 -25.44
CA ASP A 88 36.73 10.55 -24.42
C ASP A 88 36.11 10.85 -23.05
N ALA A 89 35.58 9.81 -22.41
CA ALA A 89 34.92 9.86 -21.10
C ALA A 89 33.94 11.04 -20.88
N PRO A 90 32.92 11.24 -21.74
CA PRO A 90 31.98 12.34 -21.58
C PRO A 90 31.16 12.18 -20.30
N ALA A 91 30.82 13.31 -19.68
CA ALA A 91 29.98 13.29 -18.48
C ALA A 91 28.49 13.21 -18.84
N GLU A 92 27.74 12.38 -18.12
CA GLU A 92 26.28 12.35 -18.24
C GLU A 92 25.69 13.74 -17.96
N ASN A 93 24.69 14.15 -18.76
CA ASN A 93 24.00 15.44 -18.65
C ASN A 93 24.90 16.68 -18.84
N LYS A 94 26.12 16.51 -19.37
CA LYS A 94 26.99 17.61 -19.75
C LYS A 94 27.02 17.75 -21.28
N ALA A 95 26.85 18.98 -21.76
CA ALA A 95 26.89 19.25 -23.20
C ALA A 95 28.32 19.09 -23.75
N GLU A 96 28.42 18.39 -24.86
CA GLU A 96 29.63 18.18 -25.64
C GLU A 96 29.51 18.92 -26.98
N GLU A 97 30.56 19.62 -27.39
CA GLU A 97 30.54 20.45 -28.61
C GLU A 97 30.64 19.59 -29.88
N LEU A 98 29.71 19.81 -30.81
CA LEU A 98 29.73 19.23 -32.16
C LEU A 98 30.19 20.24 -33.22
N GLY A 99 29.99 21.54 -32.97
CA GLY A 99 30.51 22.61 -33.80
C GLY A 99 30.27 23.99 -33.18
N SER A 100 31.12 24.95 -33.53
CA SER A 100 31.08 26.33 -33.03
C SER A 100 31.24 27.35 -34.16
N GLY A 101 30.93 28.62 -33.89
CA GLY A 101 30.95 29.68 -34.89
C GLY A 101 29.87 29.47 -35.96
N ASN A 102 30.18 29.62 -37.24
CA ASN A 102 29.21 29.41 -38.32
C ASN A 102 28.96 27.91 -38.60
N TRP A 103 28.57 27.17 -37.57
CA TRP A 103 28.48 25.71 -37.55
C TRP A 103 27.49 25.15 -38.58
N LYS A 104 26.46 25.91 -38.96
CA LYS A 104 25.49 25.49 -39.99
C LYS A 104 26.17 25.39 -41.36
N GLU A 105 26.94 26.40 -41.74
CA GLU A 105 27.67 26.38 -43.01
C GLU A 105 28.84 25.39 -42.96
N SER A 106 29.62 25.37 -41.88
CA SER A 106 30.82 24.52 -41.78
C SER A 106 30.48 23.02 -41.75
N LEU A 107 29.37 22.65 -41.11
CA LEU A 107 28.88 21.27 -41.08
C LEU A 107 27.89 20.96 -42.22
N ASN A 108 27.63 21.92 -43.11
CA ASN A 108 26.66 21.82 -44.22
C ASN A 108 25.26 21.35 -43.76
N LEU A 109 24.73 22.02 -42.74
CA LEU A 109 23.44 21.77 -42.12
C LEU A 109 22.45 22.90 -42.43
N GLN A 110 21.26 22.55 -42.92
CA GLN A 110 20.25 23.49 -43.37
C GLN A 110 19.15 23.70 -42.34
N SER A 111 18.82 24.95 -42.05
CA SER A 111 17.68 25.30 -41.20
C SER A 111 16.38 24.73 -41.78
N GLY A 112 15.54 24.16 -40.91
CA GLY A 112 14.29 23.52 -41.28
C GLY A 112 14.40 22.04 -41.66
N GLN A 113 15.60 21.52 -41.90
CA GLN A 113 15.85 20.12 -42.26
C GLN A 113 16.12 19.24 -41.03
N SER A 114 15.65 18.00 -41.07
CA SER A 114 15.87 17.01 -40.02
C SER A 114 16.90 15.99 -40.43
N TYR A 115 17.90 15.72 -39.59
CA TYR A 115 19.05 14.86 -39.88
C TYR A 115 19.03 13.63 -38.98
N ALA A 116 19.31 12.46 -39.56
CA ALA A 116 19.43 11.23 -38.79
C ALA A 116 20.74 11.25 -37.98
N PHE A 117 20.68 10.88 -36.70
CA PHE A 117 21.85 10.75 -35.85
C PHE A 117 21.96 9.35 -35.26
N TYR A 118 23.19 8.95 -34.97
CA TYR A 118 23.56 7.68 -34.36
C TYR A 118 24.63 7.96 -33.31
N ALA A 119 24.40 7.53 -32.09
CA ALA A 119 25.33 7.69 -30.98
C ALA A 119 25.52 6.38 -30.23
N ALA A 120 26.77 5.96 -30.00
CA ALA A 120 27.07 4.74 -29.26
C ALA A 120 28.17 4.97 -28.24
N ALA A 121 27.87 4.65 -26.98
CA ALA A 121 28.83 4.64 -25.89
C ALA A 121 29.40 3.25 -25.65
N ASN A 122 30.69 3.20 -25.34
CA ASN A 122 31.42 1.98 -24.95
C ASN A 122 31.30 0.83 -25.97
N ALA A 123 31.23 1.15 -27.27
CA ALA A 123 31.32 0.14 -28.30
C ALA A 123 32.72 -0.48 -28.28
N SER A 124 32.82 -1.82 -28.39
CA SER A 124 34.12 -2.52 -28.38
C SER A 124 34.90 -2.34 -29.68
N GLN A 125 34.21 -1.94 -30.75
CA GLN A 125 34.80 -1.59 -32.04
C GLN A 125 34.74 -0.08 -32.26
N SER A 126 35.74 0.46 -32.96
CA SER A 126 35.66 1.84 -33.46
C SER A 126 34.53 1.96 -34.47
N LEU A 127 33.73 3.02 -34.32
CA LEU A 127 32.70 3.40 -35.28
C LEU A 127 33.14 4.56 -36.15
N GLN A 128 34.31 5.15 -35.90
CA GLN A 128 34.85 6.27 -36.67
C GLN A 128 34.86 5.95 -38.17
N GLY A 129 34.44 6.91 -38.99
CA GLY A 129 34.51 6.75 -40.44
C GLY A 129 33.41 5.87 -41.06
N LYS A 130 32.59 5.16 -40.27
CA LYS A 130 31.50 4.31 -40.79
C LYS A 130 30.38 5.12 -41.45
N SER A 131 29.87 4.58 -42.54
CA SER A 131 28.67 5.04 -43.26
C SER A 131 27.38 4.68 -42.53
N LEU A 132 26.25 5.25 -42.95
CA LEU A 132 24.94 4.96 -42.38
C LEU A 132 24.58 3.46 -42.47
N ASP A 133 24.82 2.85 -43.64
CA ASP A 133 24.56 1.42 -43.87
C ASP A 133 25.43 0.52 -42.97
N GLU A 134 26.71 0.87 -42.82
CA GLU A 134 27.62 0.13 -41.92
C GLU A 134 27.21 0.25 -40.45
N LEU A 135 26.70 1.40 -40.01
CA LEU A 135 26.19 1.58 -38.64
C LEU A 135 24.91 0.77 -38.40
N GLN A 136 23.98 0.78 -39.35
CA GLN A 136 22.75 0.01 -39.27
C GLN A 136 23.02 -1.50 -39.18
N LYS A 137 24.09 -1.98 -39.80
CA LYS A 137 24.52 -3.40 -39.75
C LYS A 137 25.56 -3.70 -38.67
N ALA A 138 25.97 -2.71 -37.87
CA ALA A 138 27.04 -2.90 -36.91
C ALA A 138 26.59 -3.82 -35.76
N THR A 139 27.35 -4.88 -35.53
CA THR A 139 27.17 -5.82 -34.42
C THR A 139 28.38 -5.81 -33.49
N GLN A 140 28.19 -6.23 -32.25
CA GLN A 140 29.25 -6.37 -31.26
C GLN A 140 29.11 -7.68 -30.50
N LYS A 141 30.26 -8.33 -30.28
CA LYS A 141 30.41 -9.48 -29.39
C LYS A 141 31.07 -9.07 -28.07
N ASP A 142 30.55 -9.59 -26.96
CA ASP A 142 31.09 -9.47 -25.60
C ASP A 142 30.98 -10.84 -24.93
N ASP A 143 32.06 -11.62 -24.98
CA ASP A 143 32.12 -12.97 -24.41
C ASP A 143 31.93 -12.96 -22.87
N ASP A 144 32.33 -11.87 -22.23
CA ASP A 144 32.23 -11.68 -20.78
C ASP A 144 30.99 -10.87 -20.39
N ILE A 145 29.95 -10.83 -21.24
CA ILE A 145 28.70 -10.09 -20.95
C ILE A 145 28.11 -10.50 -19.59
N TRP A 146 28.19 -11.78 -19.25
CA TRP A 146 27.66 -12.36 -18.02
C TRP A 146 28.40 -11.88 -16.75
N MET A 147 29.62 -11.37 -16.87
CA MET A 147 30.43 -10.94 -15.74
C MET A 147 30.09 -9.50 -15.32
N PRO A 148 29.60 -9.28 -14.09
CA PRO A 148 29.45 -7.92 -13.56
C PRO A 148 30.83 -7.27 -13.32
N TYR A 149 30.82 -5.94 -13.14
CA TYR A 149 31.99 -5.23 -12.65
C TYR A 149 32.40 -5.76 -11.28
N SER A 150 33.70 -5.95 -11.08
CA SER A 150 34.31 -6.33 -9.81
C SER A 150 35.76 -5.82 -9.77
N THR A 151 36.47 -5.99 -8.65
CA THR A 151 37.91 -5.71 -8.58
C THR A 151 38.69 -6.48 -9.65
N ASP A 152 38.30 -7.72 -9.90
CA ASP A 152 38.94 -8.62 -10.87
C ASP A 152 38.44 -8.38 -12.31
N ASN A 153 37.31 -7.67 -12.47
CA ASN A 153 36.72 -7.28 -13.75
C ASN A 153 36.51 -5.75 -13.83
N SER A 154 37.54 -5.01 -13.45
CA SER A 154 37.47 -3.54 -13.26
C SER A 154 37.38 -2.73 -14.55
N LYS A 155 37.37 -3.39 -15.71
CA LYS A 155 37.21 -2.77 -17.04
C LYS A 155 35.82 -3.03 -17.64
N LYS A 156 34.89 -3.64 -16.89
CA LYS A 156 33.57 -3.94 -17.42
C LYS A 156 32.83 -2.66 -17.80
N LEU A 157 32.39 -2.60 -19.04
CA LEU A 157 31.59 -1.52 -19.60
C LEU A 157 30.38 -2.11 -20.34
N PHE A 158 29.32 -1.31 -20.44
CA PHE A 158 28.11 -1.71 -21.16
C PHE A 158 27.95 -0.84 -22.40
N LEU A 159 27.78 -1.50 -23.54
CA LEU A 159 27.37 -0.85 -24.78
C LEU A 159 26.01 -0.16 -24.56
N MET A 160 25.96 1.12 -24.89
CA MET A 160 24.73 1.90 -24.90
C MET A 160 24.61 2.63 -26.22
N SER A 161 23.42 2.78 -26.75
CA SER A 161 23.23 3.45 -28.03
C SER A 161 21.94 4.22 -28.11
N SER A 162 21.92 5.19 -29.02
CA SER A 162 20.79 6.03 -29.37
C SER A 162 20.83 6.27 -30.87
N HIS A 163 19.66 6.33 -31.51
CA HIS A 163 19.55 6.83 -32.87
C HIS A 163 18.20 7.52 -33.02
N GLY A 164 18.14 8.47 -33.94
CA GLY A 164 16.94 9.28 -34.11
C GLY A 164 17.11 10.32 -35.21
N SER A 165 16.24 11.32 -35.18
CA SER A 165 16.29 12.44 -36.11
C SER A 165 16.22 13.76 -35.34
N TYR A 166 17.04 14.74 -35.73
CA TYR A 166 17.08 16.06 -35.10
C TYR A 166 16.86 17.16 -36.13
N LYS A 167 15.93 18.07 -35.85
CA LYS A 167 15.62 19.20 -36.74
C LYS A 167 16.53 20.39 -36.45
N ILE A 168 17.30 20.80 -37.44
CA ILE A 168 18.10 22.03 -37.37
C ILE A 168 17.15 23.23 -37.51
N THR A 169 17.25 24.19 -36.58
CA THR A 169 16.43 25.41 -36.54
C THR A 169 17.28 26.66 -36.80
N GLU A 170 16.62 27.82 -36.91
CA GLU A 170 17.32 29.12 -37.05
C GLU A 170 18.08 29.56 -35.79
N LYS A 171 17.92 28.86 -34.66
CA LYS A 171 18.58 29.24 -33.41
C LYS A 171 20.10 29.17 -33.54
N ALA A 172 20.77 30.17 -33.00
CA ALA A 172 22.24 30.29 -32.92
C ALA A 172 22.85 29.14 -32.12
N GLU A 173 22.20 28.77 -31.02
CA GLU A 173 22.58 27.68 -30.13
C GLU A 173 21.54 26.56 -30.17
N GLN A 174 21.99 25.32 -30.38
CA GLN A 174 21.15 24.13 -30.38
C GLN A 174 21.85 22.99 -29.67
N ASN A 175 21.08 22.22 -28.91
CA ASN A 175 21.56 21.05 -28.18
C ASN A 175 20.71 19.83 -28.56
N ILE A 176 21.39 18.74 -28.92
CA ILE A 176 20.77 17.47 -29.30
C ILE A 176 20.70 16.59 -28.05
N PRO A 177 19.50 16.25 -27.54
CA PRO A 177 19.39 15.27 -26.47
C PRO A 177 19.67 13.87 -27.01
N VAL A 178 20.67 13.19 -26.44
CA VAL A 178 21.08 11.84 -26.85
C VAL A 178 20.74 10.86 -25.73
N GLU A 179 19.57 10.24 -25.84
CA GLU A 179 19.09 9.24 -24.87
C GLU A 179 19.71 7.87 -25.15
N LEU A 180 20.74 7.52 -24.38
CA LEU A 180 21.48 6.27 -24.51
C LEU A 180 20.76 5.13 -23.76
N VAL A 181 20.51 4.03 -24.47
CA VAL A 181 19.90 2.81 -23.90
C VAL A 181 20.87 1.62 -23.98
N ARG A 182 20.94 0.83 -22.90
CA ARG A 182 21.83 -0.35 -22.86
C ARG A 182 21.44 -1.38 -23.92
N ALA A 183 22.44 -2.03 -24.51
CA ALA A 183 22.22 -3.16 -25.41
C ALA A 183 21.98 -4.47 -24.63
N ALA A 184 22.48 -4.57 -23.40
CA ALA A 184 22.31 -5.73 -22.54
C ALA A 184 20.93 -5.78 -21.88
N ALA A 185 20.52 -6.98 -21.46
CA ALA A 185 19.52 -7.22 -20.43
C ALA A 185 20.20 -7.53 -19.10
N LYS A 186 19.68 -6.99 -17.99
CA LYS A 186 20.12 -7.30 -16.63
C LYS A 186 19.29 -8.45 -16.08
N ILE A 187 19.94 -9.36 -15.40
CA ILE A 187 19.31 -10.53 -14.79
C ILE A 187 19.65 -10.51 -13.31
N LYS A 188 18.63 -10.52 -12.46
CA LYS A 188 18.71 -10.56 -11.00
C LYS A 188 18.05 -11.83 -10.49
N LEU A 189 18.70 -12.53 -9.58
CA LEU A 189 18.11 -13.68 -8.89
C LEU A 189 18.27 -13.50 -7.38
N ASN A 190 17.16 -13.66 -6.67
CA ASN A 190 17.11 -13.70 -5.21
C ASN A 190 16.75 -15.13 -4.77
N ILE A 191 17.54 -15.73 -3.89
CA ILE A 191 17.32 -17.07 -3.36
C ILE A 191 17.15 -16.99 -1.85
N SER A 192 16.04 -17.53 -1.36
CA SER A 192 15.75 -17.68 0.07
C SER A 192 15.22 -19.09 0.36
N SER A 193 15.01 -19.38 1.64
CA SER A 193 14.52 -20.68 2.10
C SER A 193 13.51 -20.50 3.22
N THR A 194 12.48 -21.35 3.23
CA THR A 194 11.55 -21.53 4.35
C THR A 194 11.62 -22.93 4.95
N VAL A 195 12.63 -23.72 4.58
CA VAL A 195 12.84 -25.08 5.11
C VAL A 195 13.07 -24.99 6.62
N LYS A 196 12.19 -25.64 7.39
CA LYS A 196 12.28 -25.66 8.85
C LYS A 196 13.62 -26.27 9.31
N ASP A 197 14.25 -25.64 10.29
CA ASP A 197 15.50 -26.07 10.94
C ASP A 197 16.75 -26.08 10.02
N TYR A 198 16.65 -25.64 8.77
CA TYR A 198 17.78 -25.48 7.85
C TYR A 198 17.97 -24.01 7.46
N HIS A 199 19.22 -23.60 7.25
CA HIS A 199 19.57 -22.30 6.69
C HIS A 199 20.53 -22.48 5.52
N ILE A 200 20.48 -21.54 4.57
CA ILE A 200 21.42 -21.52 3.45
C ILE A 200 22.77 -20.99 3.97
N SER A 201 23.84 -21.79 3.84
CA SER A 201 25.20 -21.38 4.24
C SER A 201 25.86 -20.53 3.17
N ASP A 202 25.76 -20.99 1.92
CA ASP A 202 26.40 -20.39 0.76
C ASP A 202 25.68 -20.82 -0.53
N VAL A 203 25.86 -20.00 -1.57
CA VAL A 203 25.35 -20.25 -2.91
C VAL A 203 26.48 -19.99 -3.91
N GLN A 204 26.71 -20.96 -4.80
CA GLN A 204 27.49 -20.77 -6.02
C GLN A 204 26.56 -20.79 -7.22
N TRP A 205 26.86 -20.00 -8.24
CA TRP A 205 26.02 -19.90 -9.43
C TRP A 205 26.86 -19.88 -10.71
N LYS A 206 26.21 -20.21 -11.82
CA LYS A 206 26.71 -20.03 -13.19
C LYS A 206 25.56 -19.70 -14.14
N LEU A 207 25.86 -19.06 -15.27
CA LEU A 207 24.86 -18.73 -16.31
C LEU A 207 25.00 -19.69 -17.50
N ILE A 208 23.87 -20.21 -17.97
CA ILE A 208 23.78 -21.10 -19.13
C ILE A 208 22.83 -20.51 -20.17
N ASN A 209 23.04 -20.87 -21.44
CA ASN A 209 22.25 -20.47 -22.61
C ASN A 209 22.04 -18.95 -22.78
N TYR A 210 23.08 -18.15 -22.57
CA TYR A 210 23.03 -16.69 -22.71
C TYR A 210 23.65 -16.23 -24.03
N ASN A 211 23.26 -15.05 -24.52
CA ASN A 211 23.73 -14.51 -25.79
C ASN A 211 24.86 -13.49 -25.59
N THR A 212 25.96 -13.66 -26.34
CA THR A 212 27.14 -12.78 -26.33
C THR A 212 27.25 -11.85 -27.53
N ASN A 213 26.29 -11.87 -28.47
CA ASN A 213 26.29 -11.01 -29.67
C ASN A 213 25.04 -10.13 -29.76
N THR A 214 25.19 -8.85 -30.14
CA THR A 214 24.09 -7.89 -30.28
C THR A 214 24.31 -6.96 -31.47
N THR A 215 23.24 -6.33 -31.98
CA THR A 215 23.40 -5.13 -32.79
C THR A 215 23.82 -3.95 -31.92
N ILE A 216 24.58 -3.01 -32.48
CA ILE A 216 24.95 -1.78 -31.78
C ILE A 216 23.71 -0.89 -31.62
N PHE A 217 22.97 -0.64 -32.69
CA PHE A 217 21.76 0.19 -32.67
C PHE A 217 20.49 -0.68 -32.66
N ALA A 218 19.48 -0.26 -31.90
CA ALA A 218 18.19 -0.94 -31.86
C ALA A 218 17.44 -0.72 -33.18
N GLY A 219 16.49 -1.60 -33.54
CA GLY A 219 15.63 -1.40 -34.70
C GLY A 219 16.32 -1.41 -36.07
N ALA A 220 17.55 -1.92 -36.15
CA ALA A 220 18.20 -2.23 -37.42
C ALA A 220 17.36 -3.26 -38.20
N ASP A 221 17.26 -3.10 -39.53
CA ASP A 221 16.54 -4.03 -40.42
C ASP A 221 17.07 -5.48 -40.36
N GLN A 222 18.24 -5.67 -39.74
CA GLN A 222 18.80 -6.97 -39.38
C GLN A 222 19.03 -7.08 -37.88
N THR A 223 18.53 -8.17 -37.29
CA THR A 223 18.93 -8.62 -35.95
C THR A 223 20.27 -9.35 -36.06
N ALA A 224 21.21 -9.04 -35.15
CA ALA A 224 22.45 -9.80 -35.04
C ALA A 224 22.14 -11.28 -34.80
N THR A 225 22.83 -12.18 -35.51
CA THR A 225 22.70 -13.62 -35.25
C THR A 225 23.17 -13.90 -33.81
N PRO A 226 22.32 -14.49 -32.95
CA PRO A 226 22.69 -14.78 -31.57
C PRO A 226 23.90 -15.72 -31.50
N SER A 227 24.81 -15.44 -30.58
CA SER A 227 25.94 -16.30 -30.23
C SER A 227 25.66 -16.88 -28.84
N ILE A 228 24.98 -18.03 -28.80
CA ILE A 228 24.53 -18.65 -27.55
C ILE A 228 25.67 -19.45 -26.92
N ILE A 229 26.03 -19.09 -25.70
CA ILE A 229 26.95 -19.86 -24.86
C ILE A 229 26.12 -20.81 -24.00
N SER A 230 26.28 -22.12 -24.22
CA SER A 230 25.56 -23.14 -23.46
C SER A 230 25.96 -23.18 -21.99
N ASP A 231 27.19 -22.83 -21.66
CA ASP A 231 27.70 -22.83 -20.28
C ASP A 231 28.89 -21.86 -20.15
N ASN A 232 28.85 -20.95 -19.17
CA ASN A 232 30.01 -20.09 -18.88
C ASN A 232 31.18 -20.84 -18.21
N ASN A 233 30.97 -22.11 -17.81
CA ASN A 233 31.91 -23.01 -17.14
C ASN A 233 32.57 -22.45 -15.87
N THR A 234 31.99 -21.41 -15.26
CA THR A 234 32.59 -20.68 -14.14
C THR A 234 31.59 -20.57 -12.98
N TRP A 235 31.93 -21.17 -11.84
CA TRP A 235 31.15 -21.06 -10.60
C TRP A 235 31.56 -19.81 -9.83
N SER A 236 30.63 -18.88 -9.70
CA SER A 236 30.82 -17.64 -8.94
C SER A 236 30.06 -17.68 -7.61
N PRO A 237 30.59 -17.11 -6.52
CA PRO A 237 29.82 -16.98 -5.28
C PRO A 237 28.69 -15.96 -5.46
N ALA A 238 27.54 -16.21 -4.82
CA ALA A 238 26.47 -15.23 -4.69
C ALA A 238 26.69 -14.34 -3.46
N ALA A 239 26.40 -13.06 -3.58
CA ALA A 239 26.34 -12.16 -2.42
C ALA A 239 25.09 -12.47 -1.58
N PHE A 240 25.00 -11.98 -0.35
CA PHE A 240 23.77 -12.08 0.44
C PHE A 240 23.52 -10.83 1.28
N ALA A 241 22.25 -10.56 1.54
CA ALA A 241 21.78 -9.60 2.53
C ALA A 241 20.88 -10.31 3.55
N LYS A 242 20.63 -9.69 4.70
CA LYS A 242 19.63 -10.19 5.65
C LYS A 242 18.29 -9.53 5.38
N ASP A 243 17.21 -10.30 5.40
CA ASP A 243 15.83 -9.78 5.39
C ASP A 243 15.46 -9.16 6.76
N GLU A 244 14.27 -8.56 6.86
CA GLU A 244 13.74 -7.95 8.10
C GLU A 244 13.66 -8.93 9.28
N LYS A 245 13.63 -10.23 9.00
CA LYS A 245 13.57 -11.31 10.00
C LYS A 245 14.95 -11.88 10.32
N GLY A 246 16.02 -11.34 9.71
CA GLY A 246 17.41 -11.74 9.90
C GLY A 246 17.85 -12.93 9.03
N ASN A 247 17.01 -13.44 8.13
CA ASN A 247 17.36 -14.56 7.25
C ASN A 247 18.23 -14.09 6.08
N LYS A 248 19.19 -14.93 5.66
CA LYS A 248 20.01 -14.62 4.49
C LYS A 248 19.19 -14.80 3.20
N VAL A 249 19.16 -13.75 2.38
CA VAL A 249 18.70 -13.79 0.99
C VAL A 249 19.92 -13.63 0.10
N PHE A 250 20.22 -14.67 -0.68
CA PHE A 250 21.35 -14.68 -1.60
C PHE A 250 20.93 -14.00 -2.91
N THR A 251 21.81 -13.17 -3.45
CA THR A 251 21.54 -12.34 -4.62
C THR A 251 22.60 -12.57 -5.69
N VAL A 252 22.14 -12.68 -6.94
CA VAL A 252 22.96 -12.82 -8.13
C VAL A 252 22.58 -11.71 -9.09
N THR A 253 23.58 -11.05 -9.67
CA THR A 253 23.41 -10.09 -10.77
C THR A 253 24.33 -10.49 -11.92
N THR A 254 23.75 -10.65 -13.11
CA THR A 254 24.44 -11.03 -14.34
C THR A 254 23.72 -10.43 -15.55
N TYR A 255 24.21 -10.68 -16.75
CA TYR A 255 23.69 -10.06 -17.98
C TYR A 255 23.75 -11.02 -19.16
N SER A 256 22.90 -10.73 -20.15
CA SER A 256 22.90 -11.35 -21.47
C SER A 256 22.52 -10.28 -22.48
N TYR A 257 22.96 -10.40 -23.73
CA TYR A 257 22.29 -9.66 -24.79
C TYR A 257 20.92 -10.23 -25.09
N SER A 258 20.10 -9.43 -25.80
CA SER A 258 18.76 -9.84 -26.21
C SER A 258 18.81 -11.13 -27.03
N THR A 259 17.88 -12.04 -26.78
CA THR A 259 17.85 -13.34 -27.45
C THR A 259 16.45 -13.92 -27.47
N GLN A 260 16.20 -14.88 -28.35
CA GLN A 260 14.97 -15.66 -28.42
C GLN A 260 15.30 -17.15 -28.43
N TRP A 261 14.39 -17.99 -27.95
CA TRP A 261 14.56 -19.44 -27.91
C TRP A 261 13.27 -20.16 -28.25
N GLU A 262 13.38 -21.42 -28.66
CA GLU A 262 12.22 -22.25 -29.04
C GLU A 262 11.84 -23.25 -27.94
N THR A 263 12.84 -23.76 -27.22
CA THR A 263 12.68 -24.88 -26.28
C THR A 263 13.19 -24.51 -24.90
N GLN A 264 12.70 -25.17 -23.86
CA GLN A 264 13.18 -24.97 -22.49
C GLN A 264 14.68 -25.31 -22.33
N GLU A 265 15.21 -26.27 -23.10
CA GLU A 265 16.62 -26.65 -23.06
C GLU A 265 17.58 -25.54 -23.49
N THR A 266 17.11 -24.60 -24.32
CA THR A 266 17.90 -23.50 -24.88
C THR A 266 17.55 -22.15 -24.28
N MET A 267 16.66 -22.14 -23.28
CA MET A 267 16.30 -20.94 -22.52
C MET A 267 17.48 -20.52 -21.63
N PRO A 268 17.75 -19.21 -21.46
CA PRO A 268 18.73 -18.74 -20.49
C PRO A 268 18.35 -19.13 -19.04
N GLN A 269 19.28 -19.69 -18.29
CA GLN A 269 19.06 -20.11 -16.90
C GLN A 269 20.26 -19.81 -16.01
N ILE A 270 20.00 -19.55 -14.74
CA ILE A 270 21.01 -19.56 -13.69
C ILE A 270 21.01 -20.93 -13.03
N VAL A 271 22.14 -21.62 -13.08
CA VAL A 271 22.33 -22.85 -12.32
C VAL A 271 22.91 -22.48 -10.96
N ALA A 272 22.19 -22.80 -9.88
CA ALA A 272 22.58 -22.48 -8.51
C ALA A 272 22.86 -23.74 -7.69
N LYS A 273 24.06 -23.84 -7.13
CA LYS A 273 24.44 -24.77 -6.06
C LYS A 273 24.16 -24.10 -4.72
N VAL A 274 23.18 -24.60 -3.97
CA VAL A 274 22.72 -24.06 -2.70
C VAL A 274 23.06 -25.04 -1.59
N ASN A 275 23.96 -24.64 -0.70
CA ASN A 275 24.36 -25.44 0.46
C ASN A 275 23.49 -25.10 1.67
N PHE A 276 22.89 -26.13 2.26
CA PHE A 276 22.04 -26.04 3.44
C PHE A 276 22.74 -26.66 4.64
N LYS A 277 22.76 -25.90 5.74
CA LYS A 277 23.21 -26.37 7.05
C LYS A 277 22.02 -26.53 7.97
N TYR A 278 22.01 -27.64 8.69
CA TYR A 278 21.04 -27.82 9.77
C TYR A 278 21.40 -26.89 10.92
N LYS A 279 20.40 -26.47 11.71
CA LYS A 279 20.60 -25.53 12.83
C LYS A 279 21.62 -26.01 13.87
N ASP A 280 21.79 -27.33 14.00
CA ASP A 280 22.73 -28.00 14.90
C ASP A 280 23.55 -29.04 14.11
N ASP A 281 24.72 -29.45 14.59
CA ASP A 281 25.59 -30.45 13.92
C ASP A 281 25.05 -31.89 13.94
N SER A 282 23.76 -32.06 14.28
CA SER A 282 23.09 -33.36 14.41
C SER A 282 22.69 -33.98 13.07
N LYS A 283 22.70 -33.21 11.97
CA LYS A 283 22.38 -33.69 10.62
C LYS A 283 23.44 -33.25 9.63
N LYS A 284 23.62 -34.04 8.57
CA LYS A 284 24.53 -33.70 7.47
C LYS A 284 24.02 -32.51 6.66
N ASP A 285 24.96 -31.68 6.24
CA ASP A 285 24.75 -30.63 5.25
C ASP A 285 24.14 -31.22 3.98
N THR A 286 23.26 -30.44 3.35
CA THR A 286 22.55 -30.85 2.13
C THR A 286 22.83 -29.87 1.01
N LEU A 287 23.30 -30.36 -0.12
CA LEU A 287 23.49 -29.56 -1.34
C LEU A 287 22.30 -29.74 -2.28
N LYS A 288 21.78 -28.62 -2.81
CA LYS A 288 20.80 -28.61 -3.90
C LYS A 288 21.39 -27.93 -5.13
N VAL A 289 21.15 -28.49 -6.30
CA VAL A 289 21.47 -27.87 -7.59
C VAL A 289 20.16 -27.55 -8.29
N LEU A 290 19.96 -26.28 -8.65
CA LEU A 290 18.72 -25.78 -9.22
C LEU A 290 19.00 -25.10 -10.57
N ASN A 291 18.23 -25.44 -11.60
CA ASN A 291 18.28 -24.78 -12.91
C ASN A 291 17.13 -23.75 -12.99
N ILE A 292 17.42 -22.51 -12.64
CA ILE A 292 16.41 -21.47 -12.47
C ILE A 292 16.31 -20.65 -13.76
N PRO A 293 15.17 -20.69 -14.47
CA PRO A 293 15.00 -19.92 -15.68
C PRO A 293 14.94 -18.43 -15.35
N VAL A 294 15.56 -17.61 -16.19
CA VAL A 294 15.66 -16.16 -15.94
C VAL A 294 14.34 -15.42 -16.18
N ARG A 295 13.38 -16.10 -16.82
CA ARG A 295 12.02 -15.66 -17.14
C ARG A 295 11.06 -16.84 -16.96
N ASP A 296 9.78 -16.55 -16.79
CA ASP A 296 8.70 -17.53 -16.81
C ASP A 296 8.78 -18.41 -18.09
N PRO A 297 8.99 -19.73 -17.96
CA PRO A 297 9.09 -20.65 -19.10
C PRO A 297 7.81 -20.76 -19.94
N GLN A 298 6.65 -20.41 -19.37
CA GLN A 298 5.36 -20.42 -20.06
C GLN A 298 5.05 -19.06 -20.74
N GLY A 299 5.85 -18.03 -20.44
CA GLY A 299 5.73 -16.70 -21.03
C GLY A 299 6.46 -16.55 -22.37
N ASP A 300 6.72 -15.30 -22.77
CA ASP A 300 7.45 -15.04 -24.01
C ASP A 300 8.87 -15.64 -23.95
N LYS A 301 9.26 -16.33 -25.03
CA LYS A 301 10.56 -16.97 -25.15
C LYS A 301 11.65 -16.00 -25.63
N LYS A 302 11.81 -14.87 -24.92
CA LYS A 302 12.79 -13.84 -25.27
C LYS A 302 13.35 -13.06 -24.08
N LEU A 303 14.56 -12.56 -24.24
CA LEU A 303 15.14 -11.45 -23.48
C LEU A 303 15.24 -10.23 -24.40
N ASP A 304 14.71 -9.10 -23.95
CA ASP A 304 14.74 -7.83 -24.66
C ASP A 304 15.90 -6.97 -24.11
N ARG A 305 16.59 -6.25 -25.00
CA ARG A 305 17.64 -5.30 -24.61
C ARG A 305 17.06 -4.23 -23.68
N ASN A 306 17.85 -3.74 -22.73
CA ASN A 306 17.45 -2.67 -21.83
C ASN A 306 16.26 -3.04 -20.90
N TYR A 307 16.15 -4.31 -20.51
CA TYR A 307 15.22 -4.80 -19.49
C TYR A 307 15.96 -5.43 -18.31
N ILE A 308 15.32 -5.41 -17.14
CA ILE A 308 15.74 -6.09 -15.92
C ILE A 308 14.78 -7.26 -15.70
N TYR A 309 15.32 -8.47 -15.68
CA TYR A 309 14.64 -9.71 -15.37
C TYR A 309 14.97 -10.11 -13.95
N THR A 310 14.01 -10.06 -13.03
CA THR A 310 14.21 -10.44 -11.62
C THR A 310 13.49 -11.74 -11.33
N VAL A 311 14.20 -12.70 -10.74
CA VAL A 311 13.64 -13.98 -10.30
C VAL A 311 13.78 -14.08 -8.79
N ASN A 312 12.70 -14.43 -8.10
CA ASN A 312 12.72 -14.72 -6.66
C ASN A 312 12.40 -16.19 -6.46
N ALA A 313 13.36 -16.94 -5.92
CA ALA A 313 13.26 -18.36 -5.65
C ALA A 313 13.21 -18.62 -4.15
N VAL A 314 12.14 -19.27 -3.69
CA VAL A 314 11.94 -19.65 -2.28
C VAL A 314 11.99 -21.16 -2.15
N ILE A 315 13.04 -21.70 -1.55
CA ILE A 315 13.19 -23.15 -1.39
C ILE A 315 12.35 -23.59 -0.18
N LYS A 316 11.29 -24.36 -0.44
CA LYS A 316 10.34 -24.83 0.58
C LYS A 316 10.68 -26.23 1.12
N TYR A 317 11.31 -27.07 0.30
CA TYR A 317 11.53 -28.49 0.58
C TYR A 317 12.95 -28.94 0.20
N LEU A 318 13.48 -29.94 0.91
CA LEU A 318 14.79 -30.58 0.62
C LEU A 318 14.66 -32.01 0.08
N ASP A 319 13.47 -32.60 0.11
CA ASP A 319 13.19 -34.00 -0.24
C ASP A 319 12.64 -34.19 -1.67
N THR A 320 12.20 -33.12 -2.33
CA THR A 320 11.73 -33.18 -3.72
C THR A 320 12.90 -33.13 -4.73
N ASN A 321 12.67 -33.75 -5.89
CA ASN A 321 13.60 -33.82 -7.01
C ASN A 321 14.29 -32.46 -7.29
N THR A 322 15.55 -32.48 -7.73
CA THR A 322 16.32 -31.28 -8.09
C THR A 322 15.83 -30.61 -9.39
N HIS A 323 14.88 -31.24 -10.08
CA HIS A 323 14.25 -30.71 -11.27
C HIS A 323 13.07 -29.81 -10.84
N ILE A 324 13.09 -28.56 -11.29
CA ILE A 324 11.95 -27.65 -11.15
C ILE A 324 10.86 -28.19 -12.07
N ASP A 325 9.71 -28.56 -11.51
CA ASP A 325 8.56 -28.96 -12.31
C ASP A 325 7.97 -27.69 -12.95
N TYR A 326 8.14 -27.56 -14.26
CA TYR A 326 7.71 -26.39 -15.03
C TYR A 326 6.22 -26.45 -15.45
N ASP A 327 5.56 -27.59 -15.20
CA ASP A 327 4.15 -27.85 -15.53
C ASP A 327 3.27 -27.92 -14.25
N GLY A 328 3.87 -27.80 -13.07
CA GLY A 328 3.22 -27.80 -11.75
C GLY A 328 3.11 -26.41 -11.09
N ASP A 329 2.71 -26.38 -9.81
CA ASP A 329 2.47 -25.16 -9.03
C ASP A 329 3.78 -24.38 -8.77
N THR A 330 4.04 -23.32 -9.55
CA THR A 330 5.27 -22.50 -9.49
C THR A 330 5.27 -21.47 -8.36
N ASP A 331 4.44 -21.63 -7.33
CA ASP A 331 4.29 -20.74 -6.16
C ASP A 331 5.58 -20.39 -5.40
N TYR A 332 6.70 -21.06 -5.73
CA TYR A 332 8.03 -20.87 -5.17
C TYR A 332 9.00 -20.11 -6.09
N LEU A 333 8.65 -19.88 -7.36
CA LEU A 333 9.41 -19.06 -8.32
C LEU A 333 8.55 -17.89 -8.78
N LYS A 334 9.08 -16.67 -8.67
CA LYS A 334 8.37 -15.45 -9.05
C LYS A 334 9.23 -14.59 -9.96
N TRP A 335 8.73 -14.28 -11.15
CA TRP A 335 9.44 -13.47 -12.14
C TRP A 335 8.89 -12.03 -12.20
N ALA A 336 9.78 -11.08 -12.46
CA ALA A 336 9.48 -9.68 -12.67
C ALA A 336 10.24 -9.17 -13.89
N ILE A 337 9.59 -8.36 -14.71
CA ILE A 337 10.21 -7.77 -15.90
C ILE A 337 9.94 -6.28 -15.86
N ALA A 338 11.00 -5.50 -15.76
CA ALA A 338 10.95 -4.05 -15.78
C ALA A 338 11.85 -3.51 -16.89
N LYS A 339 11.49 -2.37 -17.49
CA LYS A 339 12.44 -1.67 -18.36
C LYS A 339 13.60 -1.18 -17.50
N TRP A 340 14.84 -1.40 -17.92
CA TRP A 340 16.03 -0.92 -17.21
C TRP A 340 16.07 0.61 -17.13
N THR A 341 15.40 1.26 -18.08
CA THR A 341 15.21 2.71 -18.15
C THR A 341 14.09 3.25 -17.27
N GLN A 342 13.07 2.46 -16.94
CA GLN A 342 12.00 2.90 -16.04
C GLN A 342 12.30 2.32 -14.66
N GLY A 343 12.94 3.12 -13.82
CA GLY A 343 13.17 2.78 -12.42
C GLY A 343 11.92 2.78 -11.54
N GLY A 344 10.80 2.31 -12.08
CA GLY A 344 9.62 2.02 -11.30
C GLY A 344 9.86 0.79 -10.43
N ASP A 345 9.16 0.75 -9.31
CA ASP A 345 9.09 -0.41 -8.43
C ASP A 345 8.99 -1.70 -9.27
N THR A 346 9.96 -2.59 -9.10
CA THR A 346 9.91 -3.92 -9.71
C THR A 346 8.87 -4.71 -8.94
N TYR A 347 7.60 -4.57 -9.33
CA TYR A 347 6.55 -5.46 -8.86
C TYR A 347 6.80 -6.83 -9.46
N VAL A 348 7.30 -7.73 -8.62
CA VAL A 348 7.36 -9.14 -8.93
C VAL A 348 5.92 -9.59 -9.19
N LYS A 349 5.59 -9.85 -10.47
CA LYS A 349 4.38 -10.60 -10.87
C LYS A 349 4.58 -12.06 -10.46
N GLY A 350 4.65 -12.32 -9.16
CA GLY A 350 4.44 -13.65 -8.61
C GLY A 350 3.00 -13.72 -8.17
N ASP A 351 2.12 -13.86 -9.16
CA ASP A 351 0.74 -13.40 -9.13
C ASP A 351 0.61 -11.94 -8.66
N LYS A 352 -0.51 -11.28 -8.92
CA LYS A 352 -0.90 -10.27 -7.96
C LYS A 352 -1.06 -11.05 -6.66
N ALA A 353 -0.16 -10.86 -5.69
CA ALA A 353 -0.57 -11.04 -4.31
C ALA A 353 -1.71 -10.03 -4.15
N SER A 354 -2.94 -10.49 -4.43
CA SER A 354 -4.09 -9.67 -4.22
C SER A 354 -4.10 -9.43 -2.72
N PHE A 355 -4.01 -8.18 -2.32
CA PHE A 355 -4.04 -7.82 -0.92
C PHE A 355 -5.02 -6.69 -0.76
N LEU A 356 -5.67 -6.70 0.40
CA LEU A 356 -6.57 -5.67 0.85
C LEU A 356 -6.35 -5.58 2.35
N VAL A 357 -5.88 -4.42 2.79
CA VAL A 357 -5.75 -4.04 4.19
C VAL A 357 -6.79 -2.95 4.42
N VAL A 358 -7.63 -3.15 5.43
CA VAL A 358 -8.61 -2.15 5.88
C VAL A 358 -8.41 -1.99 7.37
N TYR A 359 -8.29 -0.76 7.84
CA TYR A 359 -8.03 -0.48 9.24
C TYR A 359 -8.68 0.83 9.71
N PRO A 360 -9.42 0.82 10.83
CA PRO A 360 -9.83 -0.36 11.59
C PRO A 360 -10.98 -1.11 10.90
N THR A 361 -11.11 -2.42 11.16
CA THR A 361 -12.25 -3.25 10.70
C THR A 361 -13.41 -3.25 11.69
N GLN A 362 -13.18 -2.76 12.91
CA GLN A 362 -14.19 -2.52 13.94
C GLN A 362 -14.08 -1.07 14.41
N LEU A 363 -15.17 -0.32 14.36
CA LEU A 363 -15.15 1.11 14.67
C LEU A 363 -16.36 1.53 15.50
N ASP A 364 -16.10 2.25 16.59
CA ASP A 364 -17.13 2.82 17.47
C ASP A 364 -17.23 4.32 17.25
N LEU A 365 -18.38 4.77 16.76
CA LEU A 365 -18.71 6.18 16.55
C LEU A 365 -19.67 6.62 17.66
N LYS A 366 -19.26 7.59 18.49
CA LYS A 366 -20.03 8.03 19.67
C LYS A 366 -20.44 9.50 19.53
N ASP A 367 -21.64 9.84 20.00
CA ASP A 367 -22.05 11.24 20.18
C ASP A 367 -21.06 12.03 21.07
N PRO A 368 -20.91 13.36 20.96
CA PRO A 368 -21.53 14.25 19.98
C PRO A 368 -20.71 14.25 18.68
N MET A 369 -21.16 13.48 17.70
CA MET A 369 -20.58 13.46 16.36
C MET A 369 -21.54 14.17 15.41
N ASP A 370 -21.00 14.96 14.47
CA ASP A 370 -21.81 15.53 13.41
C ASP A 370 -22.07 14.44 12.35
N TRP A 371 -23.19 13.74 12.53
CA TRP A 371 -23.63 12.63 11.67
C TRP A 371 -23.89 13.05 10.22
N GLY A 372 -23.96 14.36 9.93
CA GLY A 372 -24.13 14.91 8.58
C GLY A 372 -22.82 15.23 7.85
N THR A 373 -21.66 15.06 8.49
CA THR A 373 -20.34 15.37 7.91
C THR A 373 -19.50 14.12 7.63
N ALA A 374 -18.58 14.26 6.68
CA ALA A 374 -17.63 13.24 6.28
C ALA A 374 -16.81 12.73 7.48
N ASN A 375 -16.93 11.44 7.79
CA ASN A 375 -16.21 10.75 8.83
C ASN A 375 -15.24 9.72 8.21
N GLN A 376 -14.02 10.20 7.91
CA GLN A 376 -12.98 9.44 7.22
C GLN A 376 -12.09 8.63 8.19
N CYS A 377 -12.72 7.79 9.02
CA CYS A 377 -12.03 7.09 10.12
C CYS A 377 -11.53 5.68 9.77
N ILE A 378 -11.66 5.24 8.52
CA ILE A 378 -11.18 3.93 8.07
C ILE A 378 -10.23 4.13 6.89
N ASP A 379 -9.00 3.66 7.05
CA ASP A 379 -8.00 3.61 6.00
C ASP A 379 -8.09 2.29 5.23
N TRP A 380 -7.77 2.33 3.95
CA TRP A 380 -7.62 1.13 3.13
C TRP A 380 -6.38 1.22 2.25
N PHE A 381 -5.76 0.07 2.00
CA PHE A 381 -4.63 -0.11 1.11
C PHE A 381 -4.76 -1.45 0.40
N ALA A 382 -4.61 -1.47 -0.93
CA ALA A 382 -4.89 -2.65 -1.72
C ALA A 382 -3.95 -2.79 -2.91
N SER A 383 -3.92 -4.00 -3.48
CA SER A 383 -3.17 -4.30 -4.72
C SER A 383 -3.76 -3.67 -5.99
N CYS A 384 -4.99 -3.17 -5.91
CA CYS A 384 -5.71 -2.46 -6.96
C CYS A 384 -6.83 -1.61 -6.32
N PRO A 385 -7.46 -0.66 -7.05
CA PRO A 385 -8.52 0.18 -6.49
C PRO A 385 -9.68 -0.65 -5.92
N ILE A 386 -10.43 -0.10 -4.97
CA ILE A 386 -11.63 -0.75 -4.39
C ILE A 386 -12.92 -0.20 -4.99
N PHE A 387 -14.00 -0.99 -4.97
CA PHE A 387 -15.33 -0.53 -5.37
C PHE A 387 -15.90 0.50 -4.38
N GLN A 388 -16.86 1.31 -4.83
CA GLN A 388 -17.82 1.93 -3.91
C GLN A 388 -18.65 0.80 -3.29
N GLN A 389 -18.79 0.77 -1.96
CA GLN A 389 -19.35 -0.38 -1.24
C GLN A 389 -20.87 -0.51 -1.48
N PRO A 390 -21.33 -1.44 -2.36
CA PRO A 390 -22.75 -1.57 -2.66
C PRO A 390 -23.46 -2.48 -1.65
N GLU A 391 -22.72 -3.41 -1.06
CA GLU A 391 -23.17 -4.35 -0.04
C GLU A 391 -22.96 -3.75 1.34
N LYS A 392 -24.04 -3.20 1.89
CA LYS A 392 -24.12 -2.68 3.25
C LYS A 392 -25.42 -3.12 3.90
N GLU A 393 -25.36 -3.43 5.19
CA GLU A 393 -26.52 -3.70 6.02
C GLU A 393 -26.43 -2.83 7.28
N GLY A 394 -27.39 -1.92 7.45
CA GLY A 394 -27.61 -1.22 8.71
C GLY A 394 -28.72 -1.91 9.49
N TYR A 395 -28.54 -2.12 10.79
CA TYR A 395 -29.60 -2.64 11.65
C TYR A 395 -29.44 -2.21 13.10
N TYR A 396 -30.50 -2.42 13.86
CA TYR A 396 -30.51 -2.29 15.31
C TYR A 396 -31.41 -3.35 15.92
N PHE A 397 -31.37 -3.48 17.24
CA PHE A 397 -32.29 -4.34 17.95
C PHE A 397 -33.36 -3.53 18.66
N ASN A 398 -34.62 -3.83 18.37
CA ASN A 398 -35.70 -3.17 19.08
C ASN A 398 -35.81 -3.65 20.54
N LYS A 399 -36.70 -3.03 21.30
CA LYS A 399 -36.97 -3.33 22.72
C LYS A 399 -37.40 -4.78 23.02
N TYR A 400 -37.90 -5.51 22.03
CA TYR A 400 -38.26 -6.93 22.17
C TYR A 400 -37.09 -7.87 21.84
N GLY A 401 -35.98 -7.28 21.40
CA GLY A 401 -34.83 -8.02 20.96
C GLY A 401 -34.90 -8.51 19.53
N LYS A 402 -35.81 -8.01 18.70
CA LYS A 402 -35.85 -8.37 17.27
C LYS A 402 -34.86 -7.52 16.47
N LYS A 403 -34.09 -8.14 15.55
CA LYS A 403 -33.25 -7.44 14.57
C LYS A 403 -34.17 -6.67 13.61
N ILE A 404 -33.95 -5.36 13.48
CA ILE A 404 -34.64 -4.50 12.52
C ILE A 404 -33.58 -3.96 11.56
N VAL A 405 -33.70 -4.31 10.29
CA VAL A 405 -32.83 -3.80 9.22
C VAL A 405 -33.31 -2.42 8.81
N ASP A 406 -32.41 -1.44 8.88
CA ASP A 406 -32.60 -0.06 8.42
C ASP A 406 -31.31 0.44 7.75
N ASN A 407 -31.26 0.36 6.43
CA ASN A 407 -30.09 0.76 5.65
C ASN A 407 -29.87 2.28 5.61
N ASN A 408 -30.83 3.10 6.06
CA ASN A 408 -30.64 4.56 6.16
C ASN A 408 -29.64 4.93 7.27
N LEU A 409 -29.37 4.01 8.20
CA LEU A 409 -28.29 4.14 9.20
C LEU A 409 -26.91 4.26 8.54
N ALA A 410 -26.76 3.72 7.34
CA ALA A 410 -25.55 3.76 6.52
C ALA A 410 -25.82 4.45 5.17
N GLY A 411 -26.48 5.62 5.19
CA GLY A 411 -26.92 6.39 4.01
C GLY A 411 -25.94 6.36 2.83
N GLN A 412 -24.67 6.70 3.04
CA GLN A 412 -23.62 6.58 2.02
C GLN A 412 -22.29 6.09 2.63
N ILE A 413 -21.67 5.11 1.98
CA ILE A 413 -20.31 4.63 2.28
C ILE A 413 -19.46 4.95 1.05
N ILE A 414 -18.62 5.95 1.17
CA ILE A 414 -17.83 6.48 0.04
C ILE A 414 -16.37 6.13 0.27
N SER A 415 -15.78 5.41 -0.67
CA SER A 415 -14.32 5.28 -0.73
C SER A 415 -13.75 6.48 -1.49
N GLN A 416 -12.79 7.17 -0.89
CA GLN A 416 -12.03 8.24 -1.52
C GLN A 416 -10.58 7.80 -1.62
N SER A 417 -10.05 7.74 -2.85
CA SER A 417 -8.63 7.49 -3.05
C SER A 417 -7.80 8.71 -2.63
N ASP A 418 -6.61 8.45 -2.08
CA ASP A 418 -5.67 9.49 -1.72
C ASP A 418 -5.02 10.06 -2.99
N LYS A 419 -5.34 11.31 -3.33
CA LYS A 419 -4.81 11.99 -4.53
C LYS A 419 -3.40 12.55 -4.35
N SER A 420 -2.82 12.44 -3.16
CA SER A 420 -1.44 12.88 -2.90
C SER A 420 -0.38 11.88 -3.38
N VAL A 421 -0.80 10.68 -3.77
CA VAL A 421 0.04 9.61 -4.31
C VAL A 421 -0.26 9.37 -5.78
N SER A 422 0.68 8.75 -6.51
CA SER A 422 0.55 8.49 -7.95
C SER A 422 -0.38 7.32 -8.32
N ASP A 423 -0.95 6.61 -7.35
CA ASP A 423 -1.87 5.48 -7.54
C ASP A 423 -3.21 5.69 -6.83
N ASP A 424 -4.26 5.01 -7.30
CA ASP A 424 -5.59 4.95 -6.66
C ASP A 424 -5.72 3.70 -5.77
N ASN A 425 -4.61 3.20 -5.19
CA ASN A 425 -4.57 1.93 -4.46
C ASN A 425 -4.66 2.08 -2.93
N ARG A 426 -4.87 3.30 -2.46
CA ARG A 426 -4.99 3.63 -1.04
C ARG A 426 -5.97 4.77 -0.84
N GLY A 427 -6.54 4.88 0.35
CA GLY A 427 -7.45 5.97 0.65
C GLY A 427 -8.19 5.81 1.96
N LYS A 428 -9.29 6.56 2.08
CA LYS A 428 -10.16 6.56 3.25
C LYS A 428 -11.59 6.16 2.88
N ILE A 429 -12.28 5.53 3.82
CA ILE A 429 -13.71 5.23 3.74
C ILE A 429 -14.45 6.18 4.65
N ASP A 430 -15.44 6.81 4.07
CA ASP A 430 -16.32 7.79 4.70
C ASP A 430 -17.68 7.17 4.97
N ILE A 431 -18.16 7.27 6.21
CA ILE A 431 -19.40 6.66 6.68
C ILE A 431 -20.40 7.75 7.09
N HIS A 432 -21.44 7.96 6.29
CA HIS A 432 -22.54 8.88 6.57
C HIS A 432 -23.86 8.14 6.76
N GLY A 433 -24.80 8.74 7.48
CA GLY A 433 -26.17 8.23 7.57
C GLY A 433 -26.94 8.83 8.74
N ASN A 434 -28.13 8.29 9.00
CA ASN A 434 -28.96 8.77 10.10
C ASN A 434 -28.25 8.62 11.45
N LYS A 435 -28.54 9.57 12.35
CA LYS A 435 -28.12 9.53 13.75
C LYS A 435 -28.77 8.33 14.46
N PRO A 436 -28.03 7.56 15.29
CA PRO A 436 -28.66 6.55 16.14
C PRO A 436 -29.47 7.25 17.26
N GLU A 437 -30.68 6.76 17.54
CA GLU A 437 -31.57 7.42 18.53
C GLU A 437 -31.40 6.89 19.95
N ASN A 438 -31.84 5.65 20.22
CA ASN A 438 -32.04 5.15 21.59
C ASN A 438 -31.36 3.79 21.87
N THR A 439 -30.71 3.20 20.86
CA THR A 439 -29.99 1.93 20.96
C THR A 439 -28.77 1.96 20.04
N ILE A 440 -27.86 1.01 20.21
CA ILE A 440 -26.70 0.89 19.31
C ILE A 440 -27.20 0.49 17.92
N SER A 441 -26.75 1.24 16.92
CA SER A 441 -26.92 0.88 15.51
C SER A 441 -25.66 0.20 14.99
N TYR A 442 -25.84 -0.89 14.28
CA TYR A 442 -24.77 -1.70 13.69
C TYR A 442 -24.79 -1.51 12.18
N ILE A 443 -23.61 -1.30 11.59
CA ILE A 443 -23.44 -1.16 10.15
C ILE A 443 -22.36 -2.13 9.72
N ASN A 444 -22.73 -3.08 8.87
CA ASN A 444 -21.81 -4.05 8.30
C ASN A 444 -21.70 -3.79 6.81
N PHE A 445 -20.48 -3.73 6.29
CA PHE A 445 -20.24 -3.62 4.85
C PHE A 445 -18.97 -4.36 4.46
N LEU A 446 -18.85 -4.68 3.18
CA LEU A 446 -17.74 -5.46 2.65
C LEU A 446 -16.90 -4.60 1.72
N VAL A 447 -15.67 -4.31 2.12
CA VAL A 447 -14.69 -3.63 1.27
C VAL A 447 -14.15 -4.64 0.26
N LYS A 448 -14.24 -4.35 -1.03
CA LYS A 448 -13.79 -5.26 -2.10
C LYS A 448 -12.85 -4.58 -3.08
N THR A 449 -11.82 -5.29 -3.49
CA THR A 449 -10.99 -4.89 -4.64
C THR A 449 -11.81 -4.88 -5.93
N ILE A 450 -11.48 -4.01 -6.88
CA ILE A 450 -12.21 -3.85 -8.16
C ILE A 450 -12.18 -5.12 -9.02
N ASP A 451 -11.14 -5.93 -8.86
CA ASP A 451 -11.02 -7.23 -9.52
C ASP A 451 -11.74 -8.37 -8.76
N GLY A 452 -12.38 -8.07 -7.62
CA GLY A 452 -13.12 -9.03 -6.80
C GLY A 452 -12.26 -10.06 -6.07
N SER A 453 -10.93 -9.95 -6.17
CA SER A 453 -10.01 -10.98 -5.67
C SER A 453 -9.83 -10.98 -4.15
N LYS A 454 -10.06 -9.86 -3.45
CA LYS A 454 -10.05 -9.77 -1.98
C LYS A 454 -11.25 -8.98 -1.47
N SER A 455 -11.69 -9.36 -0.27
CA SER A 455 -12.76 -8.68 0.44
C SER A 455 -12.50 -8.65 1.94
N GLN A 456 -12.82 -7.55 2.61
CA GLN A 456 -12.66 -7.38 4.05
C GLN A 456 -13.95 -6.83 4.66
N LYS A 457 -14.54 -7.58 5.61
CA LYS A 457 -15.74 -7.14 6.34
C LYS A 457 -15.35 -6.05 7.33
N VAL A 458 -16.18 -5.02 7.40
CA VAL A 458 -16.07 -3.90 8.35
C VAL A 458 -17.37 -3.80 9.13
N ASN A 459 -17.24 -3.71 10.46
CA ASN A 459 -18.35 -3.59 11.40
C ASN A 459 -18.23 -2.26 12.15
N VAL A 460 -19.28 -1.46 12.11
CA VAL A 460 -19.31 -0.12 12.73
C VAL A 460 -20.46 -0.07 13.72
N ARG A 461 -20.20 0.41 14.94
CA ARG A 461 -21.20 0.67 15.97
C ARG A 461 -21.40 2.17 16.12
N LYS A 462 -22.63 2.64 15.96
CA LYS A 462 -23.01 4.02 16.25
C LYS A 462 -23.73 4.09 17.60
N TYR A 463 -23.19 4.87 18.52
CA TYR A 463 -23.71 5.06 19.86
C TYR A 463 -24.40 6.43 19.99
N PRO A 464 -25.69 6.45 20.36
CA PRO A 464 -26.31 7.67 20.89
C PRO A 464 -25.63 8.12 22.19
N ALA A 465 -25.85 9.37 22.61
CA ALA A 465 -25.33 9.87 23.88
C ALA A 465 -25.77 9.03 25.10
N ILE A 466 -27.03 8.57 25.08
CA ILE A 466 -27.64 7.69 26.07
C ILE A 466 -28.38 6.60 25.31
N TYR A 467 -28.16 5.34 25.66
CA TYR A 467 -28.74 4.23 24.92
C TYR A 467 -29.10 3.04 25.81
N SER A 468 -29.98 2.19 25.29
CA SER A 468 -30.41 0.97 25.95
C SER A 468 -30.23 -0.25 25.06
N LEU A 469 -29.70 -1.32 25.68
CA LEU A 469 -29.62 -2.66 25.12
C LEU A 469 -30.51 -3.58 25.97
N ASN A 470 -30.77 -4.79 25.47
CA ASN A 470 -31.63 -5.73 26.16
C ASN A 470 -31.13 -7.17 26.08
N VAL A 471 -31.22 -7.88 27.21
CA VAL A 471 -30.78 -9.26 27.41
C VAL A 471 -31.93 -10.13 27.90
N GLU A 472 -31.85 -11.44 27.66
CA GLU A 472 -32.89 -12.37 28.08
C GLU A 472 -32.75 -12.67 29.58
N SER A 473 -33.85 -12.60 30.33
CA SER A 473 -33.86 -13.07 31.72
C SER A 473 -33.99 -14.59 31.74
N THR A 474 -33.09 -15.28 32.45
CA THR A 474 -33.06 -16.76 32.51
C THR A 474 -33.38 -17.33 33.88
N GLY A 475 -33.68 -16.48 34.86
CA GLY A 475 -33.77 -16.86 36.27
C GLY A 475 -34.93 -16.26 37.04
N THR A 476 -36.15 -16.20 36.48
CA THR A 476 -37.35 -15.77 37.22
C THR A 476 -38.34 -16.92 37.46
N LYS A 477 -39.07 -16.88 38.58
CA LYS A 477 -39.96 -17.96 39.05
C LYS A 477 -41.25 -18.16 38.21
N ASN A 478 -41.47 -17.40 37.13
CA ASN A 478 -42.68 -17.47 36.29
C ASN A 478 -42.34 -17.48 34.79
N GLN A 479 -42.50 -18.64 34.16
CA GLN A 479 -42.11 -18.91 32.76
C GLN A 479 -42.94 -18.13 31.71
N TYR A 480 -44.10 -17.59 32.08
CA TYR A 480 -44.95 -16.73 31.22
C TYR A 480 -44.57 -15.23 31.28
N GLN A 481 -43.48 -14.89 31.97
CA GLN A 481 -43.11 -13.50 32.30
C GLN A 481 -41.67 -13.16 31.90
N ASN A 482 -41.09 -13.85 30.91
CA ASN A 482 -39.74 -13.60 30.39
C ASN A 482 -39.63 -12.18 29.80
N LYS A 483 -39.54 -11.17 30.67
CA LYS A 483 -39.19 -9.81 30.30
C LYS A 483 -37.71 -9.78 30.10
N ARG A 484 -37.30 -9.11 29.03
CA ARG A 484 -35.91 -8.77 28.85
C ARG A 484 -35.49 -7.79 29.95
N LEU A 485 -34.24 -7.86 30.35
CA LEU A 485 -33.65 -6.80 31.14
C LEU A 485 -33.18 -5.71 30.19
N TYR A 486 -33.25 -4.46 30.64
CA TYR A 486 -32.88 -3.29 29.85
C TYR A 486 -31.72 -2.58 30.52
N THR A 487 -30.70 -2.22 29.75
CA THR A 487 -29.58 -1.40 30.24
C THR A 487 -29.84 0.06 29.99
N ILE A 488 -29.20 0.93 30.75
CA ILE A 488 -29.03 2.34 30.42
C ILE A 488 -27.55 2.64 30.53
N GLN A 489 -26.97 3.16 29.46
CA GLN A 489 -25.54 3.40 29.34
C GLN A 489 -25.28 4.77 28.70
N HIS A 490 -24.20 5.42 29.12
CA HIS A 490 -23.75 6.69 28.56
C HIS A 490 -22.55 6.46 27.65
N SER A 491 -22.60 6.94 26.41
CA SER A 491 -21.48 6.81 25.47
C SER A 491 -20.41 7.90 25.69
N VAL A 492 -20.75 8.99 26.37
CA VAL A 492 -19.84 10.07 26.79
C VAL A 492 -19.99 10.39 28.26
N THR A 493 -18.87 10.64 28.93
CA THR A 493 -18.79 11.00 30.35
C THR A 493 -18.98 12.51 30.62
N LYS A 494 -19.39 13.29 29.61
CA LYS A 494 -19.65 14.72 29.81
C LYS A 494 -20.89 14.88 30.68
N SER A 495 -20.70 15.35 31.91
CA SER A 495 -21.78 15.76 32.79
C SER A 495 -22.67 16.74 32.03
N SER A 496 -23.96 16.44 31.91
CA SER A 496 -24.92 17.48 31.57
C SER A 496 -24.86 18.55 32.67
N ASN A 497 -25.24 19.79 32.37
CA ASN A 497 -25.35 20.82 33.42
C ASN A 497 -26.45 20.50 34.47
N THR A 498 -27.15 19.36 34.33
CA THR A 498 -28.32 18.98 35.12
C THR A 498 -28.10 17.79 36.06
N TYR A 499 -27.18 16.86 35.77
CA TYR A 499 -26.90 15.67 36.61
C TYR A 499 -25.48 15.13 36.41
N SER A 500 -24.96 14.40 37.41
CA SER A 500 -23.62 13.80 37.40
C SER A 500 -23.64 12.34 36.92
N VAL A 501 -22.66 11.93 36.10
CA VAL A 501 -22.46 10.51 35.73
C VAL A 501 -21.35 9.94 36.60
N ALA A 502 -21.71 9.19 37.64
CA ALA A 502 -20.79 8.61 38.62
C ALA A 502 -21.47 7.47 39.38
N LYS A 503 -20.71 6.69 40.15
CA LYS A 503 -21.32 5.70 41.06
C LYS A 503 -22.16 6.42 42.13
N PRO A 504 -23.45 6.12 42.28
CA PRO A 504 -24.30 6.74 43.29
C PRO A 504 -23.81 6.48 44.71
N SER A 505 -24.12 7.42 45.60
CA SER A 505 -23.86 7.32 47.03
C SER A 505 -25.10 7.77 47.79
N ASP A 506 -25.25 7.30 49.02
CA ASP A 506 -26.44 7.45 49.86
C ASP A 506 -26.81 8.92 50.18
N LYS A 507 -26.01 9.88 49.71
CA LYS A 507 -26.18 11.33 49.92
C LYS A 507 -26.35 12.13 48.62
N ASN A 508 -26.33 11.50 47.44
CA ASN A 508 -26.36 12.22 46.16
C ASN A 508 -27.33 11.59 45.16
N ASP A 509 -28.51 12.19 45.07
CA ASP A 509 -29.62 11.73 44.24
C ASP A 509 -29.62 12.32 42.81
N ASN A 510 -28.75 13.32 42.56
CA ASN A 510 -28.55 13.92 41.24
C ASN A 510 -27.45 13.22 40.43
N THR A 511 -27.33 11.91 40.62
CA THR A 511 -26.29 11.06 40.03
C THR A 511 -26.89 9.89 39.28
N VAL A 512 -26.34 9.58 38.12
CA VAL A 512 -26.72 8.42 37.31
C VAL A 512 -25.49 7.55 37.13
N SER A 513 -25.62 6.24 37.35
CA SER A 513 -24.52 5.32 37.09
C SER A 513 -24.04 5.39 35.64
N PRO A 514 -22.73 5.22 35.37
CA PRO A 514 -22.19 5.19 34.01
C PRO A 514 -22.90 4.16 33.12
N ALA A 515 -23.19 2.99 33.68
CA ALA A 515 -23.99 1.94 33.07
C ALA A 515 -24.72 1.15 34.16
N PHE A 516 -26.01 0.89 33.98
CA PHE A 516 -26.79 0.05 34.88
C PHE A 516 -27.83 -0.79 34.12
N ILE A 517 -28.28 -1.88 34.73
CA ILE A 517 -29.31 -2.77 34.20
C ILE A 517 -30.51 -2.83 35.14
N ILE A 518 -31.70 -2.93 34.56
CA ILE A 518 -32.98 -2.83 35.26
C ILE A 518 -33.56 -4.22 35.51
N ALA A 519 -33.99 -4.49 36.75
CA ALA A 519 -34.55 -5.78 37.16
C ALA A 519 -35.81 -6.13 36.36
N SER A 520 -35.93 -7.37 35.88
CA SER A 520 -37.07 -7.79 35.03
C SER A 520 -38.36 -8.06 35.80
N THR A 521 -38.26 -8.34 37.11
CA THR A 521 -39.37 -8.92 37.87
C THR A 521 -40.64 -8.08 37.87
N ILE A 522 -41.78 -8.77 37.90
CA ILE A 522 -43.11 -8.17 37.99
C ILE A 522 -43.52 -7.81 39.42
N ASN A 523 -42.87 -8.37 40.45
CA ASN A 523 -43.21 -8.10 41.86
C ASN A 523 -43.07 -6.62 42.22
N SER A 524 -42.11 -5.94 41.57
CA SER A 524 -41.97 -4.48 41.50
C SER A 524 -43.22 -3.71 41.04
N ARG A 525 -44.19 -4.38 40.40
CA ARG A 525 -45.46 -3.84 39.92
C ARG A 525 -46.67 -4.27 40.75
N LEU A 526 -46.52 -5.29 41.60
CA LEU A 526 -47.66 -5.98 42.24
C LEU A 526 -47.86 -5.65 43.72
N GLN A 527 -46.87 -5.06 44.39
CA GLN A 527 -46.99 -4.67 45.80
C GLN A 527 -46.35 -3.31 46.05
N SER A 528 -47.13 -2.36 46.56
CA SER A 528 -46.62 -1.12 47.14
C SER A 528 -45.86 -1.44 48.43
N ILE A 529 -44.66 -0.87 48.61
CA ILE A 529 -43.85 -1.05 49.82
C ILE A 529 -44.03 0.14 50.75
N GLY A 530 -44.22 -0.13 52.04
CA GLY A 530 -44.61 0.86 53.04
C GLY A 530 -43.46 1.75 53.52
N SER A 531 -42.20 1.32 53.36
CA SER A 531 -41.02 2.06 53.81
C SER A 531 -39.80 1.91 52.89
N ASN A 532 -38.88 2.86 52.96
CA ASN A 532 -37.61 2.80 52.23
C ASN A 532 -36.71 1.64 52.69
N ASP A 533 -36.70 1.33 53.99
CA ASP A 533 -35.88 0.23 54.53
C ASP A 533 -36.31 -1.14 53.99
N GLU A 534 -37.63 -1.36 53.88
CA GLU A 534 -38.18 -2.55 53.24
C GLU A 534 -37.81 -2.61 51.75
N ALA A 535 -37.82 -1.47 51.06
CA ALA A 535 -37.46 -1.36 49.66
C ALA A 535 -35.96 -1.65 49.41
N LYS A 536 -35.08 -1.12 50.26
CA LYS A 536 -33.63 -1.40 50.23
C LYS A 536 -33.36 -2.88 50.46
N LYS A 537 -33.94 -3.45 51.52
CA LYS A 537 -33.79 -4.87 51.86
C LYS A 537 -34.29 -5.78 50.74
N TYR A 538 -35.38 -5.40 50.06
CA TYR A 538 -35.87 -6.13 48.88
C TYR A 538 -34.83 -6.16 47.76
N CYS A 539 -34.22 -5.03 47.41
CA CYS A 539 -33.20 -4.98 46.36
C CYS A 539 -31.90 -5.69 46.75
N GLU A 540 -31.42 -5.55 47.99
CA GLU A 540 -30.20 -6.24 48.45
C GLU A 540 -30.31 -7.77 48.36
N GLN A 541 -31.51 -8.32 48.58
CA GLN A 541 -31.78 -9.74 48.49
C GLN A 541 -32.11 -10.21 47.06
N TYR A 542 -32.32 -9.28 46.14
CA TYR A 542 -32.65 -9.58 44.77
C TYR A 542 -31.45 -10.19 44.04
N LYS A 543 -31.73 -11.24 43.26
CA LYS A 543 -30.76 -11.89 42.38
C LYS A 543 -31.46 -12.24 41.09
N GLU A 544 -30.78 -12.02 39.98
CA GLU A 544 -31.31 -12.34 38.67
C GLU A 544 -30.19 -12.79 37.75
N LYS A 545 -30.49 -13.76 36.89
CA LYS A 545 -29.58 -14.20 35.83
C LYS A 545 -30.09 -13.72 34.50
N ALA A 546 -29.16 -13.32 33.65
CA ALA A 546 -29.44 -12.95 32.29
C ALA A 546 -28.58 -13.74 31.31
N LYS A 547 -29.03 -13.80 30.07
CA LYS A 547 -28.29 -14.40 28.96
C LYS A 547 -28.18 -13.39 27.82
N THR A 548 -26.97 -13.19 27.35
CA THR A 548 -26.69 -12.36 26.18
C THR A 548 -27.23 -13.02 24.92
N ARG A 549 -27.37 -12.27 23.81
CA ARG A 549 -27.73 -12.88 22.52
C ARG A 549 -26.77 -13.96 22.04
N LYS A 550 -25.48 -13.84 22.39
CA LYS A 550 -24.45 -14.84 22.06
C LYS A 550 -24.49 -16.06 22.98
N GLY A 551 -25.41 -16.08 23.95
CA GLY A 551 -25.62 -17.21 24.86
C GLY A 551 -24.76 -17.17 26.12
N GLU A 552 -24.04 -16.08 26.38
CA GLU A 552 -23.22 -15.93 27.59
C GLU A 552 -24.10 -15.64 28.80
N ASP A 553 -23.79 -16.30 29.91
CA ASP A 553 -24.48 -16.08 31.18
C ASP A 553 -23.94 -14.85 31.91
N LEU A 554 -24.86 -14.06 32.47
CA LEU A 554 -24.59 -12.92 33.35
C LEU A 554 -25.22 -13.23 34.71
N ASP A 555 -24.40 -13.29 35.77
CA ASP A 555 -24.86 -13.47 37.15
C ASP A 555 -24.96 -12.10 37.84
N LEU A 556 -26.16 -11.53 37.86
CA LEU A 556 -26.39 -10.16 38.32
C LEU A 556 -26.73 -10.19 39.82
N SER A 557 -25.84 -9.63 40.64
CA SER A 557 -25.97 -9.55 42.09
C SER A 557 -25.48 -8.20 42.61
N GLY A 558 -25.93 -7.79 43.81
CA GLY A 558 -25.62 -6.46 44.35
C GLY A 558 -26.60 -5.38 43.87
N TRP A 559 -27.86 -5.76 43.69
CA TRP A 559 -28.92 -4.86 43.27
C TRP A 559 -29.23 -3.80 44.34
N ARG A 560 -29.56 -2.59 43.88
CA ARG A 560 -29.90 -1.44 44.72
C ARG A 560 -31.15 -0.72 44.22
N LEU A 561 -31.66 0.21 45.01
CA LEU A 561 -32.64 1.19 44.53
C LEU A 561 -32.00 2.17 43.54
N PRO A 562 -32.73 2.66 42.53
CA PRO A 562 -32.27 3.68 41.60
C PRO A 562 -32.25 5.05 42.28
N THR A 563 -31.48 5.99 41.73
CA THR A 563 -31.62 7.42 42.06
C THR A 563 -32.84 8.02 41.37
N LYS A 564 -33.31 9.20 41.80
CA LYS A 564 -34.38 9.94 41.11
C LYS A 564 -34.01 10.23 39.66
N GLU A 565 -32.75 10.58 39.39
CA GLU A 565 -32.28 10.82 38.02
C GLU A 565 -32.22 9.54 37.17
N GLU A 566 -31.87 8.39 37.75
CA GLU A 566 -31.95 7.10 37.05
C GLU A 566 -33.39 6.76 36.66
N VAL A 567 -34.36 6.99 37.56
CA VAL A 567 -35.79 6.83 37.26
C VAL A 567 -36.20 7.73 36.08
N LYS A 568 -35.81 9.00 36.06
CA LYS A 568 -36.06 9.93 34.93
C LYS A 568 -35.47 9.42 33.62
N LYS A 569 -34.25 8.85 33.63
CA LYS A 569 -33.65 8.28 32.41
C LYS A 569 -34.41 7.06 31.91
N ILE A 570 -34.87 6.17 32.80
CA ILE A 570 -35.71 5.04 32.40
C ILE A 570 -36.96 5.54 31.66
N ILE A 571 -37.66 6.53 32.22
CA ILE A 571 -38.89 7.09 31.64
C ILE A 571 -38.64 7.77 30.29
N SER A 572 -37.53 8.49 30.15
CA SER A 572 -37.16 9.14 28.89
C SER A 572 -36.98 8.14 27.74
N LEU A 573 -36.48 6.94 28.05
CA LEU A 573 -36.29 5.85 27.09
C LEU A 573 -37.54 4.95 26.93
N GLN A 574 -38.59 5.16 27.72
CA GLN A 574 -39.93 4.58 27.51
C GLN A 574 -40.76 5.46 26.56
N SER A 575 -40.77 6.77 26.81
CA SER A 575 -41.50 7.77 26.02
C SER A 575 -41.29 7.60 24.52
N GLY A 576 -42.35 7.67 23.71
CA GLY A 576 -42.24 7.48 22.25
C GLY A 576 -42.15 6.03 21.76
N ASN A 577 -42.30 5.03 22.66
CA ASN A 577 -42.18 3.60 22.34
C ASN A 577 -40.74 3.18 21.94
N ASN A 578 -39.77 3.78 22.64
CA ASN A 578 -38.34 3.70 22.40
C ASN A 578 -37.72 2.37 22.89
N ALA A 579 -36.42 2.37 23.21
CA ALA A 579 -35.66 1.16 23.51
C ALA A 579 -36.13 0.40 24.77
N ILE A 580 -36.94 1.02 25.63
CA ILE A 580 -37.53 0.41 26.83
C ILE A 580 -39.08 0.36 26.72
N PRO A 581 -39.74 -0.76 27.03
CA PRO A 581 -41.21 -0.84 27.03
C PRO A 581 -41.88 0.06 28.07
N ASN A 582 -42.97 0.74 27.67
CA ASN A 582 -43.78 1.60 28.55
C ASN A 582 -44.36 0.90 29.77
N ASP A 583 -44.54 -0.42 29.71
CA ASP A 583 -45.08 -1.16 30.83
C ASP A 583 -44.02 -1.40 31.93
N LEU A 584 -42.72 -1.17 31.69
CA LEU A 584 -41.66 -1.45 32.68
C LEU A 584 -41.88 -0.72 34.01
N LEU A 585 -42.15 0.59 33.96
CA LEU A 585 -42.57 1.42 35.09
C LEU A 585 -44.05 1.82 34.93
N GLN A 586 -44.89 1.41 35.89
CA GLN A 586 -46.34 1.62 35.91
C GLN A 586 -46.88 2.05 37.29
N GLY A 587 -46.02 2.18 38.29
CA GLY A 587 -46.38 2.66 39.63
C GLY A 587 -46.40 4.19 39.69
N GLU A 588 -47.24 4.74 40.56
CA GLU A 588 -47.37 6.19 40.81
C GLU A 588 -46.05 6.82 41.29
N TYR A 589 -45.35 6.13 42.21
CA TYR A 589 -44.03 6.52 42.72
C TYR A 589 -43.08 5.33 42.80
N TYR A 590 -41.77 5.59 42.79
CA TYR A 590 -40.72 4.58 43.02
C TYR A 590 -39.80 4.98 44.17
N TRP A 591 -39.49 4.06 45.08
CA TRP A 591 -38.51 4.29 46.14
C TRP A 591 -37.11 4.49 45.55
N THR A 592 -36.42 5.53 46.00
CA THR A 592 -35.09 5.91 45.51
C THR A 592 -33.99 5.68 46.54
N PHE A 593 -32.76 5.66 46.04
CA PHE A 593 -31.55 5.29 46.79
C PHE A 593 -31.31 6.19 48.01
N ASP A 594 -31.66 7.47 47.90
CA ASP A 594 -31.52 8.51 48.93
C ASP A 594 -32.50 8.40 50.11
N GLY A 595 -33.55 7.56 50.00
CA GLY A 595 -34.58 7.45 51.03
C GLY A 595 -35.97 7.89 50.60
N ASP A 596 -36.04 8.72 49.56
CA ASP A 596 -37.27 9.37 49.10
C ASP A 596 -38.02 8.55 48.05
N LYS A 597 -39.05 9.18 47.47
CA LYS A 597 -39.78 8.69 46.31
C LYS A 597 -39.43 9.52 45.08
N SER A 598 -39.49 8.89 43.91
CA SER A 598 -39.42 9.57 42.61
C SER A 598 -40.55 10.60 42.44
N GLU A 599 -40.44 11.44 41.41
CA GLU A 599 -41.57 12.23 40.93
C GLU A 599 -42.74 11.32 40.50
N GLU A 600 -43.95 11.87 40.56
CA GLU A 600 -45.18 11.19 40.16
C GLU A 600 -45.14 10.84 38.66
N GLN A 601 -45.47 9.59 38.34
CA GLN A 601 -45.39 9.07 36.99
C GLN A 601 -46.66 9.37 36.19
N SER A 602 -46.53 10.14 35.11
CA SER A 602 -47.64 10.51 34.22
C SER A 602 -48.36 9.33 33.53
N ASN A 603 -47.72 8.17 33.45
CA ASN A 603 -48.23 6.93 32.86
C ASN A 603 -48.53 5.84 33.91
N ALA A 604 -48.73 6.22 35.17
CA ALA A 604 -49.03 5.29 36.25
C ALA A 604 -50.38 4.58 36.03
N ASN A 605 -50.37 3.26 36.19
CA ASN A 605 -51.57 2.41 36.22
C ASN A 605 -51.89 1.88 37.61
N TYR A 606 -50.98 2.07 38.58
CA TYR A 606 -51.11 1.56 39.94
C TYR A 606 -50.71 2.62 40.96
N ASN A 607 -51.57 2.85 41.95
CA ASN A 607 -51.34 3.85 43.01
C ASN A 607 -50.38 3.32 44.07
N GLY A 608 -49.59 4.21 44.67
CA GLY A 608 -48.65 3.93 45.75
C GLY A 608 -47.17 3.97 45.38
N ALA A 609 -46.32 3.62 46.35
CA ALA A 609 -44.85 3.62 46.20
C ALA A 609 -44.32 2.21 45.93
N PHE A 610 -43.73 2.03 44.75
CA PHE A 610 -43.23 0.75 44.23
C PHE A 610 -41.71 0.66 44.31
N VAL A 611 -41.17 -0.54 44.06
CA VAL A 611 -39.72 -0.79 44.07
C VAL A 611 -39.28 -1.30 42.71
N ARG A 612 -38.32 -0.63 42.09
CA ARG A 612 -37.60 -1.13 40.92
C ARG A 612 -36.13 -1.23 41.31
N CYS A 613 -35.52 -2.40 41.22
CA CYS A 613 -34.10 -2.54 41.50
C CYS A 613 -33.27 -2.31 40.23
N VAL A 614 -32.08 -1.76 40.41
CA VAL A 614 -31.05 -1.61 39.37
C VAL A 614 -29.74 -2.24 39.83
N HIS A 615 -28.94 -2.70 38.88
CA HIS A 615 -27.61 -3.25 39.10
C HIS A 615 -26.60 -2.43 38.30
N ASP A 616 -25.54 -1.96 38.97
CA ASP A 616 -24.46 -1.23 38.33
C ASP A 616 -23.59 -2.18 37.54
N LEU A 617 -23.51 -1.98 36.23
CA LEU A 617 -22.77 -2.89 35.36
C LEU A 617 -21.26 -2.68 35.52
N THR A 618 -20.55 -3.79 35.69
CA THR A 618 -19.09 -3.86 35.61
C THR A 618 -18.61 -3.73 34.16
N PRO A 619 -17.35 -3.33 33.92
CA PRO A 619 -16.79 -3.29 32.57
C PRO A 619 -16.93 -4.60 31.80
N ASP A 620 -16.69 -5.74 32.45
CA ASP A 620 -16.82 -7.08 31.83
C ASP A 620 -18.27 -7.39 31.42
N GLU A 621 -19.25 -6.98 32.24
CA GLU A 621 -20.67 -7.15 31.90
C GLU A 621 -21.07 -6.24 30.74
N ILE A 622 -20.57 -4.99 30.69
CA ILE A 622 -20.82 -4.06 29.59
C ILE A 622 -20.30 -4.64 28.28
N GLU A 623 -19.06 -5.13 28.26
CA GLU A 623 -18.43 -5.71 27.07
C GLU A 623 -19.26 -6.88 26.51
N LYS A 624 -19.65 -7.83 27.36
CA LYS A 624 -20.54 -8.95 27.01
C LYS A 624 -21.90 -8.49 26.51
N ILE A 625 -22.42 -7.39 27.04
CA ILE A 625 -23.72 -6.85 26.63
C ILE A 625 -23.65 -6.15 25.27
N GLU A 626 -22.59 -5.39 25.00
CA GLU A 626 -22.43 -4.63 23.76
C GLU A 626 -21.99 -5.50 22.55
N ASP A 627 -21.25 -6.58 22.78
CA ASP A 627 -20.73 -7.48 21.73
C ASP A 627 -21.84 -8.31 21.03
N GLN A 628 -23.08 -8.19 21.49
CA GLN A 628 -24.24 -8.98 21.05
C GLN A 628 -24.70 -8.73 19.60
N GLY A 629 -24.25 -7.66 18.97
CA GLY A 629 -24.69 -7.26 17.63
C GLY A 629 -23.62 -7.29 16.56
N ILE A 630 -22.40 -7.72 16.87
CA ILE A 630 -21.33 -7.85 15.87
C ILE A 630 -21.45 -9.23 15.23
N GLU A 631 -21.87 -9.26 13.97
CA GLU A 631 -21.88 -10.46 13.11
C GLU A 631 -20.57 -10.63 12.35
#